data_AF-A0A7S4H6C1-F1
#
_entry.id   AF-A0A7S4H6C1-F1
#
_cell.length_a   1.000
_cell.length_b   1.000
_cell.length_c   1.000
_cell.angle_alpha   90.00
_cell.angle_beta   90.00
_cell.angle_gamma   90.00
#
_symmetry.space_group_name_H-M   'P 1'
#
loop_
_entity.id
_entity.type
_entity.pdbx_description
1 polymer ?
#
loop_
_entity_poly.entity_id
_entity_poly.type
_entity_poly.pdbx_seq_one_letter_code
_entity_poly.pdbx_strand_id
1 'polypeptide(L)'
;MTTPRSRWQYALIIALALLALSVFFLPAMVRTETELRIRSTQQGLSLPDGFYVYQRLDARGIRIKSITPEGDGLVIRLDSPQQQLLARETLQAILPPGYTIALSELPAPSHWIRKLVSSTPQDLG
;
A
#
# COMPACT_ATOMS: atom_id res chain seq x y z
N MET A 1 17.78 51.41 23.81
CA MET A 1 18.41 50.18 24.33
C MET A 1 18.13 49.04 23.35
N THR A 2 19.05 48.76 22.43
CA THR A 2 18.93 47.63 21.49
C THR A 2 19.67 46.45 22.07
N THR A 3 18.94 45.44 22.55
CA THR A 3 19.54 44.21 23.06
C THR A 3 20.29 43.51 21.93
N PRO A 4 21.55 43.09 22.12
CA PRO A 4 22.27 42.33 21.10
C PRO A 4 21.56 40.98 20.95
N ARG A 5 20.90 40.77 19.82
CA ARG A 5 20.20 39.52 19.53
C ARG A 5 21.24 38.42 19.47
N SER A 6 21.33 37.65 20.55
CA SER A 6 22.35 36.62 20.75
C SER A 6 22.32 35.64 19.59
N ARG A 7 23.48 35.44 18.94
CA ARG A 7 23.65 34.59 17.75
C ARG A 7 23.07 33.18 17.92
N TRP A 8 22.98 32.73 19.17
CA TRP A 8 22.37 31.47 19.58
C TRP A 8 20.87 31.36 19.22
N GLN A 9 20.13 32.47 19.22
CA GLN A 9 18.73 32.49 18.81
C GLN A 9 18.58 32.15 17.32
N TYR A 10 19.50 32.62 16.47
CA TYR A 10 19.51 32.27 15.05
C TYR A 10 19.85 30.79 14.84
N ALA A 11 20.80 30.25 15.61
CA ALA A 11 21.11 28.83 15.59
C ALA A 11 19.90 27.96 16.00
N LEU A 12 19.15 28.40 17.02
CA LEU A 12 17.94 27.73 17.47
C LEU A 12 16.81 27.80 16.44
N ILE A 13 16.65 28.93 15.75
CA ILE A 13 15.68 29.09 14.65
C ILE A 13 16.06 28.18 13.47
N ILE A 14 17.33 28.11 13.08
CA ILE A 14 17.80 27.25 11.99
C ILE A 14 17.60 25.76 12.35
N ALA A 15 17.93 25.36 13.58
CA ALA A 15 17.72 23.99 14.05
C ALA A 15 16.23 23.61 14.01
N LEU A 16 15.35 24.51 14.47
CA LEU A 16 13.90 24.29 14.43
C LEU A 16 13.38 24.22 12.99
N ALA A 17 13.89 25.05 12.09
CA ALA A 17 13.53 25.03 10.67
C ALA A 17 13.96 23.72 9.98
N LEU A 18 15.17 23.23 10.27
CA LEU A 18 15.65 21.94 9.77
C LEU A 18 14.83 20.77 10.31
N LEU A 19 14.44 20.82 11.59
CA LEU A 19 13.61 19.81 12.22
C LEU A 19 12.19 19.80 11.63
N ALA A 20 11.60 20.98 11.42
CA ALA A 20 10.32 21.13 10.74
C ALA A 20 10.38 20.62 9.29
N LEU A 21 11.47 20.91 8.56
CA LEU A 21 11.67 20.42 7.20
C LEU A 21 11.78 18.89 7.18
N SER A 22 12.55 18.30 8.09
CA SER A 22 12.66 16.85 8.24
C SER A 22 11.31 16.19 8.48
N VAL A 23 10.53 16.71 9.45
CA VAL A 23 9.17 16.23 9.77
C VAL A 23 8.21 16.40 8.58
N PHE A 24 8.39 17.42 7.76
CA PHE A 24 7.56 17.64 6.56
C PHE A 24 7.90 16.69 5.40
N PHE A 25 9.18 16.33 5.22
CA PHE A 25 9.61 15.40 4.17
C PHE A 25 9.41 13.93 4.53
N LEU A 26 9.40 13.59 5.83
CA LEU A 26 9.14 12.24 6.34
C LEU A 26 7.85 11.59 5.79
N PRO A 27 6.66 12.22 5.82
CA PRO A 27 5.43 11.61 5.29
C PRO A 27 5.43 11.49 3.76
N ALA A 28 6.17 12.33 3.03
CA ALA A 28 6.27 12.23 1.57
C ALA A 28 7.02 10.95 1.11
N MET A 29 7.84 10.37 1.99
CA MET A 29 8.56 9.11 1.75
C MET A 29 7.80 7.88 2.28
N VAL A 30 6.65 8.06 2.94
CA VAL A 30 5.77 6.95 3.31
C VAL A 30 5.16 6.42 2.02
N ARG A 31 5.84 5.46 1.40
CA ARG A 31 5.36 4.71 0.24
C ARG A 31 3.98 4.13 0.60
N THR A 32 2.95 4.65 -0.06
CA THR A 32 1.58 4.14 0.06
C THR A 32 1.49 2.82 -0.69
N GLU A 33 1.88 1.73 -0.04
CA GLU A 33 1.65 0.39 -0.57
C GLU A 33 0.15 0.21 -0.73
N THR A 34 -0.28 0.05 -1.98
CA THR A 34 -1.70 -0.08 -2.33
C THR A 34 -1.98 -1.54 -2.68
N GLU A 35 -2.97 -2.14 -2.03
CA GLU A 35 -3.33 -3.55 -2.21
C GLU A 35 -4.61 -3.68 -3.03
N LEU A 36 -4.61 -4.54 -4.04
CA LEU A 36 -5.78 -4.91 -4.81
C LEU A 36 -6.08 -6.39 -4.55
N ARG A 37 -7.31 -6.68 -4.10
CA ARG A 37 -7.74 -8.03 -3.77
C ARG A 37 -8.80 -8.50 -4.76
N ILE A 38 -8.54 -9.64 -5.39
CA ILE A 38 -9.47 -10.34 -6.26
C ILE A 38 -10.06 -11.50 -5.47
N ARG A 39 -11.38 -11.63 -5.45
CA ARG A 39 -12.08 -12.78 -4.85
C ARG A 39 -13.04 -13.40 -5.84
N SER A 40 -13.15 -14.72 -5.79
CA SER A 40 -14.22 -15.42 -6.48
C SER A 40 -15.54 -15.19 -5.74
N THR A 41 -16.61 -14.81 -6.44
CA THR A 41 -17.95 -14.65 -5.84
C THR A 41 -18.80 -15.89 -5.94
N GLN A 42 -18.44 -16.83 -6.81
CA GLN A 42 -19.18 -18.07 -7.01
C GLN A 42 -18.45 -19.23 -6.34
N GLN A 43 -19.17 -19.98 -5.51
CA GLN A 43 -18.68 -21.23 -4.95
C GLN A 43 -18.37 -22.20 -6.09
N GLY A 44 -17.09 -22.56 -6.25
CA GLY A 44 -16.61 -23.46 -7.31
C GLY A 44 -15.90 -22.78 -8.49
N LEU A 45 -15.89 -21.45 -8.59
CA LEU A 45 -15.03 -20.74 -9.54
C LEU A 45 -13.58 -20.78 -9.05
N SER A 46 -12.70 -21.42 -9.84
CA SER A 46 -11.27 -21.48 -9.54
C SER A 46 -10.65 -20.08 -9.50
N LEU A 47 -9.71 -19.90 -8.57
CA LEU A 47 -8.97 -18.65 -8.43
C LEU A 47 -8.22 -18.34 -9.74
N PRO A 48 -8.21 -17.07 -10.22
CA PRO A 48 -7.50 -16.74 -11.44
C PRO A 48 -6.01 -16.95 -11.21
N ASP A 49 -5.34 -17.46 -12.25
CA ASP A 49 -3.90 -17.68 -12.22
C ASP A 49 -3.17 -16.35 -11.97
N GLY A 50 -2.34 -16.32 -10.93
CA GLY A 50 -1.54 -15.16 -10.58
C GLY A 50 -0.55 -14.78 -11.69
N PHE A 51 -0.05 -15.76 -12.45
CA PHE A 51 0.85 -15.51 -13.57
C PHE A 51 0.14 -14.87 -14.76
N TYR A 52 -1.08 -15.33 -15.08
CA TYR A 52 -1.92 -14.68 -16.09
C TYR A 52 -2.21 -13.22 -15.72
N VAL A 53 -2.60 -12.97 -14.47
CA VAL A 53 -2.85 -11.61 -13.98
C VAL A 53 -1.58 -10.75 -14.06
N TYR A 54 -0.43 -11.29 -13.67
CA TYR A 54 0.87 -10.63 -13.79
C TYR A 54 1.14 -10.17 -15.23
N GLN A 55 1.07 -11.08 -16.20
CA GLN A 55 1.36 -10.76 -17.60
C GLN A 55 0.47 -9.63 -18.13
N ARG A 56 -0.82 -9.64 -17.78
CA ARG A 56 -1.78 -8.67 -18.30
C ARG A 56 -1.58 -7.27 -17.71
N LEU A 57 -1.15 -7.21 -16.45
CA LEU A 57 -0.79 -5.96 -15.80
C LEU A 57 0.57 -5.45 -16.31
N ASP A 58 1.56 -6.33 -16.46
CA ASP A 58 2.89 -5.97 -16.98
C ASP A 58 2.82 -5.50 -18.44
N ALA A 59 1.97 -6.12 -19.28
CA ALA A 59 1.70 -5.68 -20.64
C ALA A 59 1.11 -4.25 -20.74
N ARG A 60 0.51 -3.74 -19.66
CA ARG A 60 0.03 -2.35 -19.56
C ARG A 60 1.01 -1.42 -18.83
N GLY A 61 2.23 -1.89 -18.54
CA GLY A 61 3.25 -1.13 -17.83
C GLY A 61 2.95 -0.94 -16.34
N ILE A 62 2.04 -1.72 -15.76
CA ILE A 62 1.68 -1.63 -14.35
C ILE A 62 2.72 -2.42 -13.54
N ARG A 63 3.51 -1.72 -12.72
CA ARG A 63 4.54 -2.34 -11.87
C ARG A 63 3.90 -2.96 -10.63
N ILE A 64 4.06 -4.27 -10.50
CA ILE A 64 3.56 -5.06 -9.38
C ILE A 64 4.72 -5.35 -8.43
N LYS A 65 4.50 -5.12 -7.13
CA LYS A 65 5.45 -5.50 -6.08
C LYS A 65 5.36 -6.97 -5.72
N SER A 66 4.14 -7.49 -5.58
CA SER A 66 3.91 -8.89 -5.26
C SER A 66 2.53 -9.34 -5.70
N ILE A 67 2.42 -10.63 -6.01
CA ILE A 67 1.15 -11.33 -6.18
C ILE A 67 1.17 -12.53 -5.26
N THR A 68 0.19 -12.62 -4.37
CA THR A 68 0.09 -13.70 -3.39
C THR A 68 -1.30 -14.29 -3.41
N PRO A 69 -1.46 -15.61 -3.64
CA PRO A 69 -2.72 -16.29 -3.41
C PRO A 69 -2.99 -16.37 -1.90
N GLU A 70 -4.14 -15.89 -1.45
CA GLU A 70 -4.57 -15.86 -0.05
C GLU A 70 -5.97 -16.48 0.06
N GLY A 71 -6.03 -17.78 0.41
CA GLY A 71 -7.27 -18.56 0.49
C GLY A 71 -7.99 -18.60 -0.86
N ASP A 72 -9.23 -18.12 -0.87
CA ASP A 72 -10.09 -18.05 -2.06
C ASP A 72 -9.93 -16.72 -2.85
N GLY A 73 -8.81 -16.01 -2.64
CA GLY A 73 -8.54 -14.74 -3.28
C GLY A 73 -7.08 -14.56 -3.71
N LEU A 74 -6.85 -13.58 -4.59
CA LEU A 74 -5.53 -13.17 -5.04
C LEU A 74 -5.27 -11.75 -4.54
N VAL A 75 -4.15 -11.54 -3.84
CA VAL A 75 -3.73 -10.22 -3.35
C VAL A 75 -2.58 -9.72 -4.21
N ILE A 76 -2.75 -8.53 -4.78
CA ILE A 76 -1.80 -7.89 -5.67
C ILE A 76 -1.37 -6.59 -5.00
N ARG A 77 -0.06 -6.42 -4.78
CA ARG A 77 0.50 -5.20 -4.19
C ARG A 77 1.12 -4.34 -5.27
N LEU A 78 0.82 -3.05 -5.24
CA LEU A 78 1.24 -2.07 -6.24
C LEU A 78 2.06 -0.95 -5.58
N ASP A 79 2.90 -0.32 -6.38
CA ASP A 79 3.79 0.76 -5.91
C ASP A 79 3.07 2.10 -5.73
N SER A 80 1.93 2.30 -6.40
CA SER A 80 1.21 3.57 -6.37
C SER A 80 -0.30 3.40 -6.47
N PRO A 81 -1.07 4.32 -5.86
CA PRO A 81 -2.54 4.29 -5.93
C PRO A 81 -3.06 4.52 -7.35
N GLN A 82 -2.34 5.31 -8.16
CA GLN A 82 -2.65 5.49 -9.59
C GLN A 82 -2.55 4.16 -10.35
N GLN A 83 -1.49 3.39 -10.11
CA GLN A 83 -1.34 2.05 -10.70
C GLN A 83 -2.42 1.08 -10.20
N GLN A 84 -2.89 1.23 -8.96
CA GLN A 84 -4.00 0.45 -8.43
C GLN A 84 -5.31 0.68 -9.16
N LEU A 85 -5.63 1.93 -9.46
CA LEU A 85 -6.83 2.26 -10.23
C LEU A 85 -6.75 1.68 -11.64
N LEU A 86 -5.61 1.85 -12.32
CA LEU A 86 -5.36 1.27 -13.64
C LEU A 86 -5.41 -0.26 -13.62
N ALA A 87 -4.85 -0.89 -12.58
CA ALA A 87 -4.88 -2.34 -12.41
C ALA A 87 -6.32 -2.83 -12.25
N ARG A 88 -7.13 -2.15 -11.43
CA ARG A 88 -8.55 -2.48 -11.27
C ARG A 88 -9.29 -2.43 -12.59
N GLU A 89 -9.16 -1.35 -13.35
CA GLU A 89 -9.85 -1.18 -14.64
C GLU A 89 -9.41 -2.24 -15.65
N THR A 90 -8.11 -2.54 -15.66
CA THR A 90 -7.55 -3.62 -16.47
C THR A 90 -8.15 -4.95 -16.08
N LEU A 91 -8.19 -5.25 -14.78
CA LEU A 91 -8.70 -6.50 -14.25
C LEU A 91 -10.20 -6.66 -14.50
N GLN A 92 -10.97 -5.59 -14.35
CA GLN A 92 -12.41 -5.57 -14.69
C GLN A 92 -12.67 -5.88 -16.16
N ALA A 93 -11.76 -5.47 -17.06
CA ALA A 93 -11.90 -5.71 -18.49
C ALA A 93 -11.43 -7.11 -18.94
N ILE A 94 -10.50 -7.74 -18.21
CA ILE A 94 -9.91 -9.03 -18.61
C ILE A 94 -10.46 -10.23 -17.85
N LEU A 95 -11.05 -10.02 -16.66
CA LEU A 95 -11.57 -11.09 -15.84
C LEU A 95 -13.00 -11.44 -16.29
N PRO A 96 -13.33 -12.74 -16.34
CA PRO A 96 -14.71 -13.18 -16.54
C PRO A 96 -15.66 -12.61 -15.48
N PRO A 97 -16.97 -12.53 -15.77
CA PRO A 97 -17.97 -12.29 -14.74
C PRO A 97 -17.88 -13.38 -13.66
N GLY A 98 -17.94 -13.00 -12.37
CA GLY A 98 -17.79 -13.92 -11.24
C GLY A 98 -16.60 -13.62 -10.31
N TYR A 99 -15.81 -12.59 -10.60
CA TYR A 99 -14.77 -12.09 -9.72
C TYR A 99 -15.10 -10.70 -9.17
N THR A 100 -14.92 -10.51 -7.87
CA THR A 100 -15.00 -9.20 -7.21
C THR A 100 -13.60 -8.66 -6.99
N ILE A 101 -13.38 -7.43 -7.44
CA ILE A 101 -12.11 -6.71 -7.28
C ILE A 101 -12.32 -5.61 -6.25
N ALA A 102 -11.67 -5.72 -5.10
CA ALA A 102 -11.69 -4.72 -4.04
C ALA A 102 -10.36 -3.96 -4.01
N LEU A 103 -10.44 -2.62 -3.96
CA LEU A 103 -9.29 -1.77 -3.66
C LEU A 103 -9.12 -1.69 -2.14
N SER A 104 -7.92 -1.99 -1.65
CA SER A 104 -7.51 -1.72 -0.28
C SER A 104 -6.56 -0.53 -0.30
N GLU A 105 -7.11 0.64 0.03
CA GLU A 105 -6.38 1.91 0.15
C GLU A 105 -5.91 2.18 1.59
N LEU A 106 -6.17 1.22 2.49
CA LEU A 106 -5.62 1.27 3.84
C LEU A 106 -4.09 1.30 3.73
N PRO A 107 -3.39 2.14 4.52
CA PRO A 107 -1.95 2.02 4.66
C PRO A 107 -1.70 0.58 5.11
N ALA A 108 -1.27 -0.26 4.19
CA ALA A 108 -1.18 -1.69 4.44
C ALA A 108 -0.27 -1.83 5.67
N PRO A 109 -0.77 -2.38 6.80
CA PRO A 109 0.07 -2.60 7.95
C PRO A 109 1.21 -3.45 7.44
N SER A 110 2.41 -2.88 7.49
CA SER A 110 3.61 -3.54 7.02
C SER A 110 3.66 -4.93 7.64
N HIS A 111 4.12 -5.92 6.88
CA HIS A 111 3.92 -7.35 7.20
C HIS A 111 4.28 -7.73 8.65
N TRP A 112 5.22 -7.01 9.27
CA TRP A 112 5.55 -7.14 10.69
C TRP A 112 4.39 -6.77 11.64
N ILE A 113 3.61 -5.73 11.36
CA ILE A 113 2.43 -5.34 12.15
C ILE A 113 1.36 -6.42 12.05
N ARG A 114 1.11 -6.93 10.84
CA ARG A 114 0.13 -8.01 10.65
C ARG A 114 0.55 -9.26 11.43
N LYS A 115 1.84 -9.63 11.37
CA LYS A 115 2.40 -10.74 12.15
C LYS A 115 2.23 -10.53 13.66
N LEU A 116 2.41 -9.30 14.13
CA LEU A 116 2.28 -8.94 15.54
C LEU A 116 0.82 -8.96 16.02
N VAL A 117 -0.11 -8.46 15.21
CA VAL A 117 -1.55 -8.52 15.52
C VAL A 117 -2.07 -9.96 15.48
N SER A 118 -1.63 -10.77 14.51
CA SER A 118 -2.00 -12.19 14.42
C SER A 118 -1.40 -13.05 15.53
N SER A 119 -0.38 -12.57 16.24
CA SER A 119 0.19 -13.25 17.42
C SER A 119 -0.48 -12.89 18.74
N THR A 120 -1.55 -12.08 18.73
CA THR A 120 -2.31 -11.84 19.97
C THR A 120 -3.15 -13.09 20.25
N PRO A 121 -2.93 -13.81 21.37
CA PRO A 121 -3.66 -15.03 21.66
C PRO A 121 -5.09 -14.64 22.02
N GLN A 122 -6.02 -14.92 21.12
CA GLN A 122 -7.45 -14.95 21.41
C GLN A 122 -7.78 -16.30 22.03
N ASP A 123 -7.20 -16.56 23.20
CA ASP A 123 -7.48 -17.73 24.03
C ASP A 123 -7.49 -17.29 25.48
N LEU A 124 -8.64 -16.75 25.89
CA LEU A 124 -9.07 -16.70 27.28
C LEU A 124 -10.58 -16.98 27.26
N GLY A 125 -10.91 -18.21 27.69
CA GLY A 125 -12.26 -18.60 28.08
C GLY A 125 -12.71 -17.96 29.38
#